data_AF-A0A524HWC9-F1
#
_entry.id   AF-A0A524HWC9-F1
#
_cell.length_a   1.000
_cell.length_b   1.000
_cell.length_c   1.000
_cell.angle_alpha   90.00
_cell.angle_beta   90.00
_cell.angle_gamma   90.00
#
_symmetry.space_group_name_H-M   'P 1'
#
loop_
_entity.id
_entity.type
_entity.pdbx_description
1 polymer ?
#
loop_
_entity_poly.entity_id
_entity_poly.type
_entity_poly.pdbx_seq_one_letter_code
_entity_poly.pdbx_strand_id
1 'polypeptide(L)' 'MTREEEVLAALDKPRALYGLQQRVDPSNKSTDALQYLLLRILAEVKVKFDINSGKWSLP' A
#
# COMPACT_ATOMS: atom_id res chain seq x y z
N MET A 1 -2.64 14.04 -1.69
CA MET A 1 -1.40 13.37 -1.23
C MET A 1 -1.86 12.26 -0.31
N THR A 2 -1.59 11.00 -0.67
CA THR A 2 -2.06 9.84 0.07
C THR A 2 -1.45 9.82 1.48
N ARG A 3 -2.28 9.68 2.50
CA ARG A 3 -1.83 9.61 3.90
C ARG A 3 -1.54 8.18 4.32
N GLU A 4 -0.68 8.01 5.31
CA GLU A 4 -0.37 6.68 5.86
C GLU A 4 -1.62 5.99 6.42
N GLU A 5 -2.46 6.72 7.15
CA GLU A 5 -3.65 6.14 7.78
C GLU A 5 -4.66 5.62 6.74
N GLU A 6 -4.77 6.30 5.60
CA GLU A 6 -5.62 5.88 4.48
C GLU A 6 -5.10 4.59 3.84
N VAL A 7 -3.77 4.44 3.73
CA VAL A 7 -3.14 3.23 3.21
C VAL A 7 -3.37 2.04 4.15
N LEU A 8 -3.17 2.24 5.46
CA LEU A 8 -3.39 1.18 6.45
C LEU A 8 -4.87 0.76 6.50
N ALA A 9 -5.80 1.72 6.46
CA ALA A 9 -7.23 1.44 6.42
C ALA A 9 -7.65 0.70 5.13
N ALA A 10 -6.99 0.99 4.01
CA ALA A 10 -7.24 0.33 2.74
C ALA A 10 -6.62 -1.08 2.65
N LEU A 11 -5.77 -1.48 3.61
CA LEU A 11 -5.21 -2.82 3.77
C LEU A 11 -6.07 -3.70 4.70
N ASP A 12 -7.39 -3.53 4.65
CA ASP A 12 -8.40 -4.43 5.25
C ASP A 12 -8.23 -5.90 4.82
N LYS A 13 -7.63 -6.11 3.65
CA LYS A 13 -7.22 -7.41 3.13
C LYS A 13 -5.95 -7.29 2.30
N PRO A 14 -5.26 -8.40 2.00
CA PRO A 14 -4.10 -8.37 1.13
C PRO A 14 -4.43 -7.82 -0.26
N ARG A 15 -3.68 -6.81 -0.71
CA ARG A 15 -3.92 -6.11 -1.98
C ARG A 15 -2.64 -5.93 -2.79
N ALA A 16 -2.78 -6.05 -4.10
CA ALA A 16 -1.71 -5.64 -5.03
C ALA A 16 -1.56 -4.11 -5.01
N LEU A 17 -0.36 -3.61 -5.32
CA LEU A 17 -0.03 -2.18 -5.30
C LEU A 17 -1.04 -1.33 -6.06
N TYR A 18 -1.36 -1.71 -7.30
CA TYR A 18 -2.32 -0.99 -8.13
C TYR A 18 -3.74 -1.02 -7.56
N GLY A 19 -4.17 -2.16 -7.01
CA GLY A 19 -5.48 -2.28 -6.36
C GLY A 19 -5.59 -1.46 -5.07
N LEU A 20 -4.46 -1.21 -4.40
CA LEU A 20 -4.38 -0.30 -3.26
C LEU A 20 -4.44 1.17 -3.73
N GLN A 21 -3.68 1.52 -4.78
CA GLN A 21 -3.70 2.84 -5.42
C GLN A 21 -5.13 3.26 -5.82
N GLN A 22 -5.89 2.37 -6.47
CA GLN A 22 -7.27 2.66 -6.85
C GLN A 22 -8.22 2.93 -5.67
N ARG A 23 -7.89 2.48 -4.45
CA ARG A 23 -8.72 2.76 -3.27
C ARG A 23 -8.35 4.05 -2.57
N VAL A 24 -7.06 4.34 -2.50
CA VAL A 24 -6.55 5.49 -1.74
C VAL A 24 -6.49 6.75 -2.59
N ASP A 25 -6.19 6.63 -3.88
CA ASP A 25 -6.17 7.74 -4.82
C ASP A 25 -6.43 7.22 -6.25
N PRO A 26 -7.72 6.99 -6.60
CA PRO A 26 -8.11 6.50 -7.93
C PRO A 26 -7.84 7.49 -9.06
N SER A 27 -7.61 8.77 -8.73
CA SER A 27 -7.34 9.81 -9.72
C SER A 27 -5.90 9.75 -10.25
N ASN A 28 -4.99 9.18 -9.46
CA ASN A 28 -3.59 9.06 -9.79
C ASN A 28 -3.28 7.71 -10.47
N LYS A 29 -2.63 7.80 -11.64
CA LYS A 29 -2.28 6.65 -12.47
C LYS A 29 -0.89 6.09 -12.18
N SER A 30 -0.04 6.84 -11.46
CA SER A 30 1.26 6.36 -11.00
C SER A 30 1.13 5.72 -9.61
N THR A 31 1.88 4.66 -9.39
CA THR A 31 2.01 3.99 -8.09
C THR A 31 3.31 4.33 -7.37
N ASP A 32 4.17 5.17 -7.95
CA ASP A 32 5.53 5.39 -7.45
C ASP A 32 5.51 5.97 -6.03
N ALA A 33 4.71 7.02 -5.82
CA ALA A 33 4.55 7.65 -4.51
C ALA A 33 4.00 6.67 -3.45
N LEU A 34 3.03 5.84 -3.84
CA LEU A 34 2.49 4.80 -2.95
C LEU A 34 3.53 3.73 -2.64
N GLN A 35 4.33 3.32 -3.62
CA GLN A 35 5.39 2.35 -3.42
C GLN A 35 6.47 2.87 -2.46
N TYR A 36 6.90 4.13 -2.61
CA TYR A 36 7.81 4.77 -1.67
C TYR A 36 7.22 4.83 -0.25
N LEU A 37 5.94 5.17 -0.12
CA LEU A 37 5.26 5.20 1.18
C LEU A 37 5.20 3.80 1.82
N LEU A 38 4.84 2.77 1.05
CA LEU A 38 4.78 1.38 1.52
C LEU A 38 6.14 0.87 1.99
N LEU A 39 7.22 1.18 1.26
CA LEU A 39 8.58 0.83 1.67
C LEU A 39 9.00 1.53 2.96
N ARG A 40 8.62 2.79 3.15
CA ARG A 40 8.89 3.52 4.40
C ARG A 40 8.17 2.88 5.59
N ILE A 41 6.88 2.57 5.46
CA ILE A 41 6.11 1.99 6.59
C ILE A 41 6.39 0.50 6.78
N LEU A 42 6.91 -0.20 5.76
CA LEU A 42 7.49 -1.54 5.89
C LEU A 42 8.70 -1.53 6.83
N ALA A 43 9.57 -0.51 6.74
CA ALA A 43 10.69 -0.35 7.67
C ALA A 43 10.23 -0.10 9.12
N GLU A 44 9.04 0.45 9.30
CA GLU A 44 8.37 0.62 10.60
C GLU A 44 7.57 -0.62 11.04
N VAL A 45 7.61 -1.71 10.27
CA VAL A 45 6.90 -2.98 10.55
C VAL A 45 5.38 -2.79 10.65
N LYS A 46 4.82 -1.78 9.97
CA LYS A 46 3.37 -1.50 9.93
C LYS A 46 2.64 -2.21 8.81
N VAL A 47 3.37 -2.74 7.84
CA VAL A 47 2.86 -3.54 6.71
C VAL A 47 3.83 -4.67 6.39
N LYS A 48 3.36 -5.63 5.61
CA LYS A 48 4.14 -6.74 5.08
C LYS A 48 3.93 -6.85 3.56
N PHE A 49 4.99 -7.21 2.85
CA PHE A 49 4.92 -7.61 1.45
C PHE A 49 5.11 -9.12 1.32
N ASP A 50 4.17 -9.80 0.68
CA ASP A 50 4.29 -11.21 0.31
C ASP A 50 4.81 -11.33 -1.12
N ILE A 51 6.04 -11.84 -1.25
CA ILE A 51 6.71 -12.00 -2.54
C ILE A 51 6.06 -13.07 -3.44
N ASN A 52 5.38 -14.05 -2.86
CA ASN A 52 4.74 -15.11 -3.64
C ASN A 52 3.43 -14.63 -4.27
N SER A 53 2.69 -13.77 -3.58
CA SER A 53 1.43 -13.22 -4.08
C SER A 53 1.55 -11.82 -4.69
N GLY A 54 2.67 -11.12 -4.45
CA GLY A 54 2.87 -9.73 -4.88
C GLY A 54 1.94 -8.74 -4.18
N LYS A 55 1.48 -9.08 -2.96
CA LYS A 55 0.47 -8.30 -2.22
C LYS A 55 1.04 -7.70 -0.94
N TRP A 56 0.49 -6.55 -0.59
CA TRP A 56 0.69 -5.85 0.67
C TRP A 56 -0.43 -6.22 1.64
N SER A 57 -0.09 -6.37 2.91
CA SER A 57 -1.03 -6.60 4.01
C SER A 57 -0.56 -5.90 5.28
N LEU A 58 -1.40 -5.89 6.31
CA LEU A 58 -0.93 -5.66 7.68
C LEU A 58 -0.01 -6.81 8.13
N PRO A 59 0.83 -6.61 9.17
CA PRO A 59 1.79 -7.60 9.67
C PRO A 59 1.15 -8.93 10.06
#